data_AF-A0A8T5QAU9-F1
#
_entry.id   AF-A0A8T5QAU9-F1
#
_cell.length_a   1.000
_cell.length_b   1.000
_cell.length_c   1.000
_cell.angle_alpha   90.00
_cell.angle_beta   90.00
_cell.angle_gamma   90.00
#
_symmetry.space_group_name_H-M   'P 1'
#
loop_
_entity.id
_entity.type
_entity.pdbx_description
1 polymer ?
#
loop_
_entity_poly.entity_id
_entity_poly.type
_entity_poly.pdbx_seq_one_letter_code
_entity_poly.pdbx_strand_id
1 'polypeptide(L)'
;MSRINKKAGLSTLQTIIIILLIFVVLLIFYQDLRATLLKKSNREICRATALAQSVAVWAPEGENLVSLECKTYKVVFFEDHVEINDEIIEVYDPRKKDVVKKFNGLTEDIVNWVIAEELRWCWWQFLEGKKSLLNMKNFFGSAERTCFLCTEITFDESVKTDEFKNFFKYTKEKTMPNSEMTYYQYYAEEPRKCIWRYEEIIDADNCWEAYAQGISPNIITSTVQHFKEAFSHCSGIIPALSTYWSSVTHYSVVKNITFEKDKKYAVTFVREGATSRHLELEKLVKGETDCFFETYFSYVIPSDELGKHCGPVRRGSMK
;
A
#
# COMPACT_ATOMS: atom_id res chain seq x y z
N MET A 1 5.56 -18.12 -70.54
CA MET A 1 6.28 -18.58 -69.33
C MET A 1 5.33 -18.52 -68.14
N SER A 2 4.68 -19.63 -67.80
CA SER A 2 3.74 -19.73 -66.67
C SER A 2 4.47 -20.24 -65.43
N ARG A 3 4.51 -19.43 -64.35
CA ARG A 3 5.08 -19.85 -63.06
C ARG A 3 4.08 -20.79 -62.38
N ILE A 4 4.44 -22.06 -62.28
CA ILE A 4 3.67 -23.07 -61.54
C ILE A 4 3.87 -22.81 -60.05
N ASN A 5 2.90 -22.15 -59.42
CA ASN A 5 2.77 -22.11 -57.96
C ASN A 5 2.38 -23.51 -57.46
N LYS A 6 3.36 -24.35 -57.15
CA LYS A 6 3.12 -25.60 -56.41
C LYS A 6 2.70 -25.25 -54.99
N LYS A 7 1.39 -25.23 -54.73
CA LYS A 7 0.86 -25.20 -53.36
C LYS A 7 1.23 -26.54 -52.72
N ALA A 8 2.25 -26.53 -51.86
CA ALA A 8 2.57 -27.69 -51.04
C ALA A 8 1.38 -27.97 -50.12
N GLY A 9 0.59 -28.98 -50.46
CA GLY A 9 -0.45 -29.49 -49.56
C GLY A 9 0.23 -30.22 -48.42
N LEU A 10 0.43 -29.52 -47.30
CA LEU A 10 0.76 -30.18 -46.03
C LEU A 10 -0.35 -31.20 -45.75
N SER A 11 0.04 -32.46 -45.62
CA SER A 11 -0.89 -33.53 -45.27
C SER A 11 -1.51 -33.21 -43.91
N THR A 12 -2.81 -33.45 -43.76
CA THR A 12 -3.57 -33.22 -42.51
C THR A 12 -2.85 -33.78 -41.28
N LEU A 13 -2.15 -34.91 -41.44
CA LEU A 13 -1.36 -35.55 -40.41
C LEU A 13 -0.15 -34.72 -39.96
N GLN A 14 0.53 -34.03 -40.89
CA GLN A 14 1.66 -33.15 -40.57
C GLN A 14 1.19 -31.89 -39.82
N THR A 15 0.01 -31.35 -40.16
CA THR A 15 -0.57 -30.21 -39.44
C THR A 15 -0.88 -30.56 -37.99
N ILE A 16 -1.44 -31.75 -37.71
CA ILE A 16 -1.72 -32.21 -36.35
C ILE A 16 -0.43 -32.33 -35.53
N ILE A 17 0.63 -32.90 -36.11
CA ILE A 17 1.93 -33.04 -35.45
C ILE A 17 2.53 -31.67 -35.08
N ILE A 18 2.44 -30.68 -35.97
CA ILE A 18 2.95 -29.32 -35.72
C ILE A 18 2.17 -28.65 -34.58
N ILE A 19 0.84 -28.75 -34.57
CA ILE A 19 0.00 -28.18 -33.50
C ILE A 19 0.35 -28.80 -32.15
N LEU A 20 0.51 -30.13 -32.10
CA LEU A 20 0.89 -30.83 -30.88
C LEU A 20 2.26 -30.35 -30.37
N LEU A 21 3.24 -30.18 -31.28
CA LEU A 21 4.58 -29.72 -30.93
C LEU A 21 4.56 -28.30 -30.36
N ILE A 22 3.79 -27.39 -30.97
CA ILE A 22 3.59 -26.03 -30.45
C ILE A 22 2.97 -26.06 -29.06
N PHE A 23 1.94 -26.89 -28.85
CA PHE A 23 1.28 -27.02 -27.55
C PHE A 23 2.23 -27.50 -26.45
N VAL A 24 3.10 -28.47 -26.75
CA VAL A 24 4.13 -28.95 -25.81
C VAL A 24 5.14 -27.86 -25.47
N VAL A 25 5.62 -27.09 -26.46
CA VAL A 25 6.54 -25.97 -26.23
C VAL A 25 5.89 -24.89 -25.36
N LEU A 26 4.62 -24.56 -25.61
CA LEU A 26 3.86 -23.61 -24.79
C LEU A 26 3.66 -24.12 -23.36
N LEU A 27 3.43 -25.42 -23.16
CA LEU A 27 3.33 -26.00 -21.82
C LEU A 27 4.64 -25.93 -21.04
N ILE A 28 5.79 -26.19 -21.67
CA ILE A 28 7.10 -26.06 -21.02
C ILE A 28 7.35 -24.60 -20.64
N PHE A 29 7.16 -23.68 -21.59
CA PHE A 29 7.30 -22.24 -21.33
C PHE A 29 6.34 -21.77 -20.22
N TYR A 30 5.12 -22.30 -20.19
CA TYR A 30 4.15 -22.02 -19.15
C TYR A 30 4.60 -22.51 -17.77
N GLN A 31 5.23 -23.68 -17.69
CA GLN A 31 5.79 -24.19 -16.44
C GLN A 31 6.95 -23.33 -15.94
N ASP A 32 7.87 -22.91 -16.82
CA ASP A 32 9.00 -22.04 -16.46
C ASP A 32 8.54 -20.64 -16.07
N LEU A 33 7.58 -20.10 -16.81
CA LEU A 33 6.94 -18.83 -16.48
C LEU A 33 6.22 -18.95 -15.14
N ARG A 34 5.45 -20.02 -14.91
CA ARG A 34 4.85 -20.28 -13.59
C ARG A 34 5.91 -20.38 -12.50
N ALA A 35 6.98 -21.15 -12.67
CA ALA A 35 8.01 -21.31 -11.65
C ALA A 35 8.72 -19.98 -11.33
N THR A 36 8.98 -19.15 -12.34
CA THR A 36 9.59 -17.82 -12.18
C THR A 36 8.62 -16.82 -11.56
N LEU A 37 7.35 -16.86 -11.96
CA LEU A 37 6.28 -16.05 -11.35
C LEU A 37 5.90 -16.54 -9.95
N LEU A 38 6.11 -17.82 -9.62
CA LEU A 38 5.87 -18.41 -8.29
C LEU A 38 7.06 -18.19 -7.36
N LYS A 39 8.26 -17.95 -7.89
CA LYS A 39 9.39 -17.39 -7.12
C LYS A 39 9.17 -15.93 -6.73
N LYS A 40 8.06 -15.31 -7.13
CA LYS A 40 7.71 -13.97 -6.66
C LYS A 40 7.61 -13.98 -5.13
N SER A 41 8.30 -13.03 -4.52
CA SER A 41 8.22 -12.77 -3.08
C SER A 41 6.75 -12.65 -2.65
N ASN A 42 6.41 -13.11 -1.44
CA ASN A 42 5.05 -12.97 -0.90
C ASN A 42 4.53 -11.50 -0.96
N ARG A 43 5.43 -10.52 -1.05
CA ARG A 43 5.08 -9.10 -1.26
C ARG A 43 4.40 -8.83 -2.60
N GLU A 44 4.88 -9.45 -3.66
CA GLU A 44 4.32 -9.31 -5.01
C GLU A 44 2.95 -9.98 -5.12
N ILE A 45 2.76 -11.12 -4.44
CA ILE A 45 1.46 -11.80 -4.38
C ILE A 45 0.44 -10.93 -3.63
N CYS A 46 0.85 -10.36 -2.50
CA CYS A 46 0.03 -9.39 -1.77
C CYS A 46 -0.37 -8.20 -2.66
N ARG A 47 0.58 -7.59 -3.36
CA ARG A 47 0.28 -6.46 -4.26
C ARG A 47 -0.63 -6.86 -5.42
N ALA A 48 -0.42 -8.03 -6.01
CA ALA A 48 -1.24 -8.53 -7.09
C ALA A 48 -2.68 -8.83 -6.63
N THR A 49 -2.84 -9.41 -5.44
CA THR A 49 -4.17 -9.66 -4.86
C THR A 49 -4.85 -8.36 -4.42
N ALA A 50 -4.12 -7.39 -3.89
CA ALA A 50 -4.62 -6.04 -3.64
C ALA A 50 -5.12 -5.38 -4.93
N LEU A 51 -4.36 -5.47 -6.02
CA LEU A 51 -4.77 -4.96 -7.33
C LEU A 51 -6.02 -5.67 -7.85
N ALA A 52 -6.04 -7.00 -7.82
CA ALA A 52 -7.20 -7.77 -8.27
C ALA A 52 -8.45 -7.45 -7.45
N GLN A 53 -8.31 -7.33 -6.13
CA GLN A 53 -9.39 -6.91 -5.25
C GLN A 53 -9.89 -5.51 -5.60
N SER A 54 -8.98 -4.55 -5.86
CA SER A 54 -9.37 -3.18 -6.23
C SER A 54 -10.15 -3.08 -7.54
N VAL A 55 -9.92 -4.00 -8.47
CA VAL A 55 -10.68 -4.08 -9.73
C VAL A 55 -12.02 -4.80 -9.50
N ALA A 56 -12.05 -5.79 -8.61
CA ALA A 56 -13.25 -6.54 -8.26
C ALA A 56 -14.28 -5.72 -7.45
N VAL A 57 -13.88 -4.61 -6.82
CA VAL A 57 -14.80 -3.68 -6.11
C VAL A 57 -15.98 -3.23 -7.00
N TRP A 58 -15.81 -3.21 -8.32
CA TRP A 58 -16.82 -2.77 -9.29
C TRP A 58 -17.82 -3.86 -9.72
N ALA A 59 -17.68 -5.09 -9.25
CA ALA A 59 -18.59 -6.18 -9.61
C ALA A 59 -19.96 -5.99 -8.91
N PRO A 60 -21.07 -5.94 -9.69
CA PRO A 60 -22.40 -5.62 -9.16
C PRO A 60 -23.03 -6.73 -8.32
N GLU A 61 -22.48 -7.94 -8.31
CA GLU A 61 -22.94 -9.05 -7.47
C GLU A 61 -21.75 -9.95 -7.14
N GLY A 62 -21.64 -10.35 -5.87
CA GLY A 62 -20.69 -11.40 -5.48
C GLY A 62 -19.55 -10.88 -4.62
N GLU A 63 -19.54 -11.41 -3.39
CA GLU A 63 -18.42 -11.85 -2.56
C GLU A 63 -17.00 -11.42 -2.99
N ASN A 64 -16.09 -11.19 -2.02
CA ASN A 64 -14.68 -10.90 -2.31
C ASN A 64 -14.07 -12.03 -3.20
N LEU A 65 -14.15 -11.87 -4.52
CA LEU A 65 -13.76 -12.87 -5.52
C LEU A 65 -12.28 -13.24 -5.39
N VAL A 66 -11.51 -12.32 -4.82
CA VAL A 66 -10.10 -12.49 -4.50
C VAL A 66 -9.92 -12.15 -3.04
N SER A 67 -9.52 -13.15 -2.26
CA SER A 67 -9.02 -12.93 -0.91
C SER A 67 -7.67 -12.24 -0.99
N LEU A 68 -7.47 -11.22 -0.16
CA LEU A 68 -6.18 -10.55 -0.04
C LEU A 68 -5.16 -11.54 0.57
N GLU A 69 -4.08 -11.85 -0.14
CA GLU A 69 -3.04 -12.78 0.31
C GLU A 69 -1.80 -12.02 0.79
N CYS A 70 -1.97 -11.22 1.84
CA CYS A 70 -0.89 -10.42 2.42
C CYS A 70 -0.38 -11.03 3.71
N LYS A 71 0.75 -11.75 3.66
CA LYS A 71 1.41 -12.31 4.85
C LYS A 71 1.95 -11.20 5.76
N THR A 72 1.86 -11.42 7.06
CA THR A 72 2.54 -10.59 8.06
C THR A 72 3.98 -11.05 8.20
N TYR A 73 4.92 -10.12 8.06
CA TYR A 73 6.34 -10.36 8.22
C TYR A 73 6.76 -10.20 9.69
N LYS A 74 7.73 -11.00 10.14
CA LYS A 74 8.36 -10.84 11.44
C LYS A 74 9.78 -10.34 11.24
N VAL A 75 10.07 -9.14 11.74
CA VAL A 75 11.42 -8.55 11.75
C VAL A 75 11.98 -8.67 13.15
N VAL A 76 13.11 -9.35 13.27
CA VAL A 76 13.83 -9.49 14.54
C VAL A 76 15.19 -8.84 14.40
N PHE A 77 15.46 -7.85 15.24
CA PHE A 77 16.75 -7.19 15.31
C PHE A 77 17.65 -7.89 16.33
N PHE A 78 18.84 -8.29 15.90
CA PHE A 78 19.90 -8.80 16.76
C PHE A 78 21.05 -7.79 16.82
N GLU A 79 21.97 -7.98 17.76
CA GLU A 79 23.14 -7.11 17.89
C GLU A 79 24.06 -7.12 16.66
N ASP A 80 24.12 -8.22 15.90
CA ASP A 80 25.03 -8.40 14.76
C ASP A 80 24.34 -8.65 13.41
N HIS A 81 23.02 -8.83 13.36
CA HIS A 81 22.26 -9.06 12.12
C HIS A 81 20.77 -8.72 12.27
N VAL A 82 20.02 -8.84 11.18
CA VAL A 82 18.55 -8.69 11.15
C VAL A 82 17.95 -9.90 10.44
N GLU A 83 16.88 -10.43 11.00
CA GLU A 83 16.11 -11.52 10.39
C GLU A 83 14.73 -11.03 9.94
N ILE A 84 14.28 -11.51 8.77
CA ILE A 84 12.90 -11.38 8.31
C ILE A 84 12.33 -12.78 8.07
N ASN A 85 11.31 -13.15 8.84
CA ASN A 85 10.73 -14.51 8.85
C ASN A 85 11.80 -15.60 9.03
N ASP A 86 12.66 -15.43 10.04
CA ASP A 86 13.72 -16.38 10.42
C ASP A 86 14.84 -16.54 9.35
N GLU A 87 14.92 -15.62 8.37
CA GLU A 87 15.99 -15.55 7.38
C GLU A 87 16.84 -14.29 7.58
N ILE A 88 18.16 -14.46 7.65
CA ILE A 88 19.11 -13.33 7.73
C ILE A 88 19.06 -12.52 6.43
N ILE A 89 18.71 -11.24 6.56
CA ILE A 89 18.62 -10.32 5.43
C ILE A 89 19.88 -9.48 5.26
N GLU A 90 19.99 -8.92 4.06
CA GLU A 90 20.98 -7.93 3.69
C GLU A 90 20.50 -6.53 4.10
N VAL A 91 21.30 -5.81 4.89
CA VAL A 91 20.99 -4.46 5.38
C VAL A 91 22.05 -3.46 4.97
N TYR A 92 21.66 -2.21 4.73
CA TYR A 92 22.62 -1.14 4.46
C TYR A 92 23.33 -0.71 5.77
N ASP A 93 24.66 -0.89 5.85
CA ASP A 93 25.46 -0.39 6.96
C ASP A 93 26.16 0.92 6.55
N PRO A 94 25.76 2.08 7.11
CA PRO A 94 26.33 3.37 6.73
C PRO A 94 27.83 3.49 7.04
N ARG A 95 28.35 2.69 8.00
CA ARG A 95 29.77 2.68 8.35
C ARG A 95 30.61 2.06 7.23
N LYS A 96 30.05 1.04 6.56
CA LYS A 96 30.69 0.34 5.44
C LYS A 96 30.30 0.93 4.09
N LYS A 97 29.23 1.74 4.03
CA LYS A 97 28.61 2.26 2.80
C LYS A 97 28.25 1.15 1.82
N ASP A 98 27.87 0.00 2.35
CA ASP A 98 27.57 -1.20 1.58
C ASP A 98 26.46 -2.02 2.26
N VAL A 99 25.88 -2.95 1.52
CA VAL A 99 24.88 -3.88 2.00
C VAL A 99 25.58 -5.10 2.60
N VAL A 100 25.24 -5.43 3.85
CA VAL A 100 25.88 -6.51 4.60
C VAL A 100 24.86 -7.42 5.28
N LYS A 101 25.18 -8.70 5.41
CA LYS A 101 24.38 -9.66 6.20
C LYS A 101 24.67 -9.61 7.70
N LYS A 102 25.88 -9.17 8.05
CA LYS A 102 26.34 -9.06 9.44
C LYS A 102 27.09 -7.75 9.67
N PHE A 103 26.89 -7.17 10.84
CA PHE A 103 27.46 -5.89 11.27
C PHE A 103 27.99 -5.98 12.71
N ASN A 104 28.87 -5.04 13.07
CA ASN A 104 29.51 -5.01 14.39
C ASN A 104 28.72 -4.08 15.31
N GLY A 105 27.61 -4.56 15.84
CA GLY A 105 26.71 -3.78 16.69
C GLY A 105 25.60 -3.08 15.90
N LEU A 106 24.40 -3.17 16.44
CA LEU A 106 23.18 -2.61 15.89
C LEU A 106 23.15 -1.09 16.12
N THR A 107 22.98 -0.33 15.05
CA THR A 107 22.96 1.13 15.09
C THR A 107 21.56 1.69 14.80
N GLU A 108 21.32 2.91 15.25
CA GLU A 108 20.08 3.65 14.95
C GLU A 108 19.81 3.75 13.45
N ASP A 109 20.84 3.99 12.63
CA ASP A 109 20.68 4.05 11.18
C ASP A 109 20.25 2.71 10.56
N ILE A 110 20.74 1.57 11.08
CA ILE A 110 20.34 0.24 10.59
C ILE A 110 18.88 -0.02 10.96
N VAL A 111 18.49 0.25 12.21
CA VAL A 111 17.10 0.10 12.68
C VAL A 111 16.16 0.98 11.85
N ASN A 112 16.49 2.26 11.72
CA ASN A 112 15.68 3.21 10.96
C ASN A 112 15.60 2.85 9.47
N TRP A 113 16.69 2.35 8.86
CA TRP A 113 16.68 1.88 7.47
C TRP A 113 15.72 0.71 7.28
N VAL A 114 15.84 -0.33 8.10
CA VAL A 114 14.99 -1.54 8.00
C VAL A 114 13.52 -1.16 8.20
N ILE A 115 13.20 -0.38 9.22
CA ILE A 115 11.82 0.01 9.50
C ILE A 115 11.26 0.91 8.38
N ALA A 116 12.08 1.83 7.84
CA ALA A 116 11.68 2.64 6.70
C ALA A 116 11.43 1.77 5.46
N GLU A 117 12.25 0.77 5.18
CA GLU A 117 11.99 -0.18 4.09
C GLU A 117 10.70 -0.98 4.31
N GLU A 118 10.45 -1.50 5.51
CA GLU A 118 9.22 -2.25 5.80
C GLU A 118 7.96 -1.38 5.66
N LEU A 119 8.03 -0.12 6.08
CA LEU A 119 6.96 0.85 5.86
C LEU A 119 6.74 1.12 4.36
N ARG A 120 7.83 1.24 3.58
CA ARG A 120 7.78 1.40 2.11
C ARG A 120 7.12 0.22 1.44
N TRP A 121 7.52 -0.99 1.82
CA TRP A 121 6.94 -2.22 1.29
C TRP A 121 5.47 -2.35 1.63
N CYS A 122 5.08 -2.07 2.88
CA CYS A 122 3.69 -2.05 3.29
C CYS A 122 2.87 -1.06 2.44
N TRP A 123 3.31 0.18 2.30
CA TRP A 123 2.62 1.18 1.48
C TRP A 123 2.46 0.74 0.01
N TRP A 124 3.54 0.22 -0.57
CA TRP A 124 3.57 -0.23 -1.95
C TRP A 124 2.69 -1.46 -2.23
N GLN A 125 2.63 -2.41 -1.27
CA GLN A 125 1.78 -3.61 -1.34
C GLN A 125 0.29 -3.24 -1.45
N PHE A 126 -0.12 -2.17 -0.78
CA PHE A 126 -1.47 -1.64 -0.82
C PHE A 126 -1.65 -0.54 -1.87
N LEU A 127 -0.89 -0.63 -2.97
CA LEU A 127 -1.00 0.23 -4.15
C LEU A 127 -0.85 1.71 -3.84
N GLU A 128 -0.08 2.03 -2.78
CA GLU A 128 0.16 3.41 -2.33
C GLU A 128 -1.16 4.14 -2.02
N GLY A 129 -2.17 3.37 -1.60
CA GLY A 129 -3.53 3.84 -1.37
C GLY A 129 -4.32 4.22 -2.63
N LYS A 130 -3.69 4.32 -3.81
CA LYS A 130 -4.26 4.91 -5.06
C LYS A 130 -5.53 4.21 -5.59
N LYS A 131 -5.89 3.07 -5.03
CA LYS A 131 -7.04 2.25 -5.45
C LYS A 131 -7.83 1.84 -4.23
N SER A 132 -9.16 1.90 -4.34
CA SER A 132 -10.04 1.36 -3.30
C SER A 132 -9.90 -0.16 -3.23
N LEU A 133 -9.75 -0.71 -2.03
CA LEU A 133 -9.53 -2.15 -1.83
C LEU A 133 -10.76 -2.89 -1.31
N LEU A 134 -11.79 -2.19 -0.86
CA LEU A 134 -12.94 -2.80 -0.20
C LEU A 134 -14.24 -2.42 -0.88
N ASN A 135 -15.14 -3.39 -1.02
CA ASN A 135 -16.42 -3.18 -1.68
C ASN A 135 -17.30 -2.23 -0.84
N MET A 136 -17.82 -1.17 -1.48
CA MET A 136 -18.70 -0.17 -0.87
C MET A 136 -20.07 -0.73 -0.43
N LYS A 137 -20.43 -1.97 -0.77
CA LYS A 137 -21.76 -2.50 -0.44
C LYS A 137 -22.00 -2.76 1.05
N ASN A 138 -20.96 -3.08 1.82
CA ASN A 138 -21.07 -3.24 3.29
C ASN A 138 -20.88 -1.92 4.04
N PHE A 139 -20.91 -0.79 3.33
CA PHE A 139 -20.53 0.52 3.86
C PHE A 139 -21.61 1.19 4.71
N PHE A 140 -22.89 0.84 4.49
CA PHE A 140 -24.01 1.30 5.30
C PHE A 140 -24.03 0.57 6.67
N GLY A 141 -23.11 0.90 7.58
CA GLY A 141 -23.24 0.44 8.97
C GLY A 141 -22.02 0.55 9.88
N SER A 142 -20.78 0.58 9.37
CA SER A 142 -19.61 0.65 10.25
C SER A 142 -18.51 1.54 9.67
N ALA A 143 -18.30 2.71 10.28
CA ALA A 143 -17.13 3.57 10.07
C ALA A 143 -15.83 2.95 10.62
N GLU A 144 -15.75 1.62 10.71
CA GLU A 144 -14.66 0.92 11.36
C GLU A 144 -13.35 1.09 10.57
N ARG A 145 -12.33 1.57 11.26
CA ARG A 145 -10.96 1.60 10.76
C ARG A 145 -10.48 0.17 10.57
N THR A 146 -10.27 -0.23 9.31
CA THR A 146 -9.73 -1.55 8.98
C THR A 146 -8.22 -1.44 8.86
N CYS A 147 -7.49 -2.27 9.60
CA CYS A 147 -6.04 -2.27 9.57
C CYS A 147 -5.52 -3.60 9.03
N PHE A 148 -4.47 -3.53 8.22
CA PHE A 148 -3.70 -4.66 7.76
C PHE A 148 -2.33 -4.61 8.42
N LEU A 149 -1.97 -5.69 9.11
CA LEU A 149 -0.68 -5.83 9.77
C LEU A 149 0.35 -6.35 8.77
N CYS A 150 1.20 -5.46 8.26
CA CYS A 150 2.25 -5.79 7.29
C CYS A 150 3.43 -6.47 7.96
N THR A 151 3.94 -5.87 9.05
CA THR A 151 5.16 -6.33 9.70
C THR A 151 5.05 -6.18 11.23
N GLU A 152 5.48 -7.20 11.97
CA GLU A 152 5.74 -7.15 13.41
C GLU A 152 7.25 -7.01 13.62
N ILE A 153 7.65 -6.06 14.45
CA ILE A 153 9.05 -5.74 14.74
C ILE A 153 9.32 -6.02 16.22
N THR A 154 10.41 -6.75 16.47
CA THR A 154 10.90 -7.05 17.82
C THR A 154 12.41 -6.94 17.89
N PHE A 155 12.96 -6.76 19.08
CA PHE A 155 14.40 -6.79 19.34
C PHE A 155 14.72 -8.03 20.18
N ASP A 156 15.80 -8.72 19.82
CA ASP A 156 16.32 -9.85 20.57
C ASP A 156 17.01 -9.39 21.86
N GLU A 157 17.09 -10.27 22.86
CA GLU A 157 17.74 -10.00 24.14
C GLU A 157 19.24 -9.64 23.99
N SER A 158 19.88 -10.04 22.89
CA SER A 158 21.27 -9.69 22.59
C SER A 158 21.51 -8.20 22.30
N VAL A 159 20.47 -7.44 21.95
CA VAL A 159 20.58 -6.02 21.60
C VAL A 159 20.99 -5.19 22.83
N LYS A 160 22.14 -4.51 22.73
CA LYS A 160 22.72 -3.76 23.86
C LYS A 160 22.13 -2.37 24.04
N THR A 161 21.68 -1.76 22.94
CA THR A 161 21.13 -0.40 22.94
C THR A 161 19.67 -0.44 23.38
N ASP A 162 19.31 0.35 24.39
CA ASP A 162 17.94 0.35 24.94
C ASP A 162 16.94 1.08 24.03
N GLU A 163 17.38 2.15 23.35
CA GLU A 163 16.52 3.03 22.55
C GLU A 163 17.15 3.41 21.21
N PHE A 164 16.34 3.43 20.16
CA PHE A 164 16.69 3.96 18.82
C PHE A 164 15.77 5.13 18.47
N LYS A 165 16.35 6.28 18.11
CA LYS A 165 15.62 7.56 17.93
C LYS A 165 15.66 8.02 16.48
N ASN A 166 15.16 9.23 16.25
CA ASN A 166 15.30 9.97 14.99
C ASN A 166 14.70 9.31 13.75
N PHE A 167 13.77 8.37 13.89
CA PHE A 167 13.14 7.71 12.75
C PHE A 167 12.53 8.70 11.76
N PHE A 168 11.78 9.70 12.25
CA PHE A 168 11.18 10.71 11.39
C PHE A 168 12.22 11.53 10.63
N LYS A 169 13.28 11.97 11.32
CA LYS A 169 14.41 12.68 10.71
C LYS A 169 15.08 11.81 9.63
N TYR A 170 15.31 10.53 9.92
CA TYR A 170 15.87 9.57 8.97
C TYR A 170 15.03 9.51 7.68
N THR A 171 13.70 9.38 7.79
CA THR A 171 12.84 9.34 6.60
C THR A 171 12.91 10.61 5.75
N LYS A 172 13.12 11.78 6.38
CA LYS A 172 13.27 13.06 5.68
C LYS A 172 14.61 13.19 4.95
N GLU A 173 15.68 12.65 5.51
CA GLU A 173 17.06 12.87 5.03
C GLU A 173 17.57 11.78 4.08
N LYS A 174 17.06 10.54 4.18
CA LYS A 174 17.62 9.39 3.48
C LYS A 174 16.81 9.02 2.24
N THR A 175 17.50 8.83 1.13
CA THR A 175 16.93 8.37 -0.15
C THR A 175 16.68 6.87 -0.15
N MET A 176 15.65 6.45 -0.87
CA MET A 176 15.37 5.03 -1.06
C MET A 176 16.42 4.40 -1.99
N PRO A 177 16.70 3.09 -1.86
CA PRO A 177 17.57 2.39 -2.80
C PRO A 177 17.08 2.57 -4.25
N ASN A 178 17.98 2.95 -5.15
CA ASN A 178 17.70 3.19 -6.58
C ASN A 178 16.67 4.31 -6.85
N SER A 179 16.53 5.28 -5.94
CA SER A 179 15.68 6.46 -6.13
C SER A 179 16.39 7.74 -5.69
N GLU A 180 16.03 8.86 -6.31
CA GLU A 180 16.44 10.20 -5.86
C GLU A 180 15.51 10.73 -4.75
N MET A 181 14.38 10.06 -4.51
CA MET A 181 13.40 10.46 -3.50
C MET A 181 13.76 9.93 -2.12
N THR A 182 13.52 10.75 -1.10
CA THR A 182 13.55 10.32 0.30
C THR A 182 12.37 9.45 0.64
N TYR A 183 12.49 8.63 1.69
CA TYR A 183 11.36 7.85 2.19
C TYR A 183 10.16 8.75 2.49
N TYR A 184 10.41 9.90 3.12
CA TYR A 184 9.39 10.90 3.41
C TYR A 184 8.75 11.43 2.13
N GLN A 185 9.54 11.77 1.11
CA GLN A 185 9.00 12.23 -0.17
C GLN A 185 8.09 11.18 -0.81
N TYR A 186 8.48 9.90 -0.76
CA TYR A 186 7.66 8.80 -1.28
C TYR A 186 6.34 8.60 -0.50
N TYR A 187 6.39 8.71 0.83
CA TYR A 187 5.21 8.64 1.69
C TYR A 187 4.28 9.82 1.55
N ALA A 188 4.85 10.98 1.27
CA ALA A 188 4.16 12.25 1.11
C ALA A 188 3.93 12.61 -0.37
N GLU A 189 4.11 11.66 -1.31
CA GLU A 189 4.11 11.91 -2.76
C GLU A 189 2.69 12.18 -3.31
N GLU A 190 2.17 13.35 -2.97
CA GLU A 190 1.87 14.51 -3.81
C GLU A 190 1.69 15.68 -2.82
N PRO A 191 2.13 16.92 -3.11
CA PRO A 191 1.78 18.08 -2.31
C PRO A 191 0.30 18.39 -2.48
N ARG A 192 -0.56 17.55 -1.92
CA ARG A 192 -1.99 17.81 -1.83
C ARG A 192 -2.13 18.89 -0.78
N LYS A 193 -2.31 20.13 -1.26
CA LYS A 193 -2.55 21.30 -0.43
C LYS A 193 -3.70 20.98 0.53
N CYS A 194 -3.42 21.01 1.83
CA CYS A 194 -4.49 20.99 2.81
C CYS A 194 -5.21 22.32 2.72
N ILE A 195 -6.51 22.26 2.48
CA ILE A 195 -7.35 23.44 2.56
C ILE A 195 -8.02 23.39 3.91
N TRP A 196 -7.54 24.26 4.79
CA TRP A 196 -8.14 24.48 6.08
C TRP A 196 -9.36 25.40 5.93
N ARG A 197 -10.37 25.21 6.77
CA ARG A 197 -11.62 25.98 6.76
C ARG A 197 -11.30 27.45 7.03
N TYR A 198 -11.82 28.34 6.18
CA TYR A 198 -11.68 29.81 6.22
C TYR A 198 -10.28 30.33 5.92
N GLU A 199 -10.10 30.87 4.70
CA GLU A 199 -9.16 31.88 4.14
C GLU A 199 -7.73 32.08 4.67
N GLU A 200 -7.35 31.60 5.85
CA GLU A 200 -5.97 31.49 6.29
C GLU A 200 -5.40 30.17 5.77
N ILE A 201 -4.81 30.25 4.57
CA ILE A 201 -3.79 29.29 4.14
C ILE A 201 -2.67 29.43 5.16
N ILE A 202 -2.67 28.59 6.19
CA ILE A 202 -1.47 28.35 6.96
C ILE A 202 -0.50 27.72 5.96
N ASP A 203 0.63 28.38 5.69
CA ASP A 203 1.79 27.85 4.98
C ASP A 203 2.43 26.70 5.80
N ALA A 204 1.63 25.70 6.17
CA ALA A 204 2.14 24.41 6.52
C ALA A 204 2.58 23.77 5.20
N ASP A 205 3.88 23.52 5.06
CA ASP A 205 4.51 23.01 3.84
C ASP A 205 3.87 21.71 3.30
N ASN A 206 3.04 21.03 4.09
CA ASN A 206 2.08 20.01 3.65
C ASN A 206 1.08 19.63 4.78
N CYS A 207 -0.08 19.06 4.40
CA CYS A 207 -1.07 18.46 5.32
C CYS A 207 -0.51 17.57 6.42
N TRP A 208 0.60 16.94 6.07
CA TRP A 208 1.14 15.80 6.76
C TRP A 208 1.83 16.24 8.06
N GLU A 209 2.56 17.36 8.07
CA GLU A 209 3.19 17.85 9.30
C GLU A 209 2.17 18.23 10.39
N ALA A 210 1.01 18.77 10.02
CA ALA A 210 -0.05 19.04 10.99
C ALA A 210 -0.60 17.74 11.62
N TYR A 211 -0.85 16.72 10.80
CA TYR A 211 -1.31 15.42 11.31
C TYR A 211 -0.25 14.74 12.18
N ALA A 212 1.04 14.80 11.78
CA ALA A 212 2.17 14.28 12.55
C ALA A 212 2.26 14.92 13.94
N GLN A 213 1.91 16.20 14.04
CA GLN A 213 1.84 16.96 15.30
C GLN A 213 0.58 16.68 16.12
N GLY A 214 -0.27 15.72 15.71
CA GLY A 214 -1.52 15.41 16.41
C GLY A 214 -2.62 16.44 16.18
N ILE A 215 -2.41 17.40 15.27
CA ILE A 215 -3.45 18.32 14.84
C ILE A 215 -4.33 17.54 13.87
N SER A 216 -5.45 17.01 14.35
CA SER A 216 -6.45 16.38 13.48
C SER A 216 -6.99 17.45 12.53
N PRO A 217 -6.70 17.38 11.22
CA PRO A 217 -7.33 18.30 10.32
C PRO A 217 -8.81 18.00 10.31
N ASN A 218 -9.64 19.02 10.51
CA ASN A 218 -10.95 19.00 9.92
C ASN A 218 -10.73 18.99 8.40
N ILE A 219 -10.48 17.82 7.82
CA ILE A 219 -10.27 17.65 6.37
C ILE A 219 -11.59 18.05 5.74
N ILE A 220 -11.72 19.30 5.34
CA ILE A 220 -12.79 19.75 4.48
C ILE A 220 -12.14 19.76 3.11
N THR A 221 -12.53 18.83 2.27
CA THR A 221 -12.28 18.91 0.83
C THR A 221 -13.07 20.09 0.27
N SER A 222 -12.67 21.32 0.55
CA SER A 222 -13.24 22.50 -0.09
C SER A 222 -12.20 23.14 -0.99
N THR A 223 -12.28 22.84 -2.29
CA THR A 223 -12.06 23.89 -3.29
C THR A 223 -13.01 23.66 -4.44
N VAL A 224 -13.85 24.66 -4.66
CA VAL A 224 -14.70 24.85 -5.84
C VAL A 224 -13.92 24.72 -7.17
N GLN A 225 -12.58 24.84 -7.14
CA GLN A 225 -11.72 24.72 -8.32
C GLN A 225 -11.42 23.26 -8.72
N HIS A 226 -11.02 22.37 -7.81
CA HIS A 226 -10.91 20.92 -8.10
C HIS A 226 -12.29 20.24 -8.12
N PHE A 227 -13.28 20.82 -7.42
CA PHE A 227 -14.67 20.40 -7.53
C PHE A 227 -15.23 20.61 -8.93
N LYS A 228 -14.84 21.63 -9.70
CA LYS A 228 -15.34 21.79 -11.09
C LYS A 228 -14.86 20.70 -12.04
N GLU A 229 -13.64 20.19 -11.87
CA GLU A 229 -13.09 19.07 -12.66
C GLU A 229 -13.62 17.70 -12.17
N ALA A 230 -13.85 17.54 -10.87
CA ALA A 230 -14.51 16.34 -10.33
C ALA A 230 -16.02 16.30 -10.63
N PHE A 231 -16.73 17.44 -10.59
CA PHE A 231 -18.16 17.54 -10.91
C PHE A 231 -18.44 17.47 -12.40
N SER A 232 -17.58 18.00 -13.29
CA SER A 232 -17.77 17.80 -14.74
C SER A 232 -17.80 16.32 -15.12
N HIS A 233 -17.18 15.45 -14.31
CA HIS A 233 -17.24 14.00 -14.43
C HIS A 233 -18.35 13.31 -13.61
N CYS A 234 -18.82 13.89 -12.50
CA CYS A 234 -19.96 13.35 -11.73
C CYS A 234 -21.34 13.75 -12.29
N SER A 235 -21.44 14.82 -13.08
CA SER A 235 -22.72 15.40 -13.54
C SER A 235 -23.08 15.16 -15.01
N GLY A 236 -22.37 14.27 -15.70
CA GLY A 236 -22.64 13.97 -17.11
C GLY A 236 -22.94 12.49 -17.33
N ILE A 237 -24.20 12.20 -17.70
CA ILE A 237 -24.73 11.01 -18.40
C ILE A 237 -25.70 10.14 -17.55
N ILE A 238 -26.99 10.41 -17.79
CA ILE A 238 -28.20 9.56 -17.67
C ILE A 238 -28.76 9.29 -16.25
N PRO A 239 -30.00 9.72 -15.93
CA PRO A 239 -30.63 9.57 -14.60
C PRO A 239 -31.06 8.14 -14.19
N ALA A 240 -30.58 7.07 -14.83
CA ALA A 240 -31.12 5.72 -14.60
C ALA A 240 -30.12 4.71 -14.01
N LEU A 241 -28.86 5.10 -13.78
CA LEU A 241 -27.87 4.26 -13.12
C LEU A 241 -27.10 5.13 -12.13
N SER A 242 -27.32 4.92 -10.82
CA SER A 242 -26.58 5.59 -9.75
C SER A 242 -25.10 5.21 -9.84
N THR A 243 -24.30 6.00 -10.55
CA THR A 243 -22.85 5.83 -10.62
C THR A 243 -22.22 6.43 -9.37
N TYR A 244 -21.83 5.55 -8.44
CA TYR A 244 -21.07 5.90 -7.25
C TYR A 244 -19.67 6.35 -7.65
N TRP A 245 -19.28 7.57 -7.25
CA TRP A 245 -17.92 8.08 -7.42
C TRP A 245 -17.25 8.17 -6.04
N SER A 246 -16.18 7.40 -5.86
CA SER A 246 -15.32 7.46 -4.67
C SER A 246 -14.10 8.32 -4.97
N SER A 247 -13.79 9.28 -4.11
CA SER A 247 -12.49 9.96 -4.12
C SER A 247 -11.63 9.43 -2.97
N VAL A 248 -10.32 9.34 -3.20
CA VAL A 248 -9.42 8.69 -2.24
C VAL A 248 -8.32 9.66 -1.83
N THR A 249 -8.25 9.90 -0.52
CA THR A 249 -7.18 10.65 0.15
C THR A 249 -6.16 9.68 0.73
N HIS A 250 -4.87 10.00 0.64
CA HIS A 250 -3.78 9.06 0.96
C HIS A 250 -2.73 9.79 1.81
N TYR A 251 -2.36 9.22 2.96
CA TYR A 251 -1.34 9.81 3.84
C TYR A 251 -0.56 8.72 4.57
N SER A 252 0.75 8.56 4.36
CA SER A 252 1.55 7.75 5.28
C SER A 252 2.00 8.60 6.49
N VAL A 253 1.84 8.06 7.70
CA VAL A 253 2.05 8.77 8.97
C VAL A 253 3.31 8.27 9.66
N VAL A 254 4.40 9.04 9.53
CA VAL A 254 5.64 8.86 10.29
C VAL A 254 5.66 9.79 11.51
N LYS A 255 5.33 9.29 12.70
CA LYS A 255 5.52 10.05 13.94
C LYS A 255 6.98 10.00 14.40
N ASN A 256 7.38 10.98 15.21
CA ASN A 256 8.66 10.91 15.91
C ASN A 256 8.56 9.81 16.99
N ILE A 257 8.88 8.58 16.59
CA ILE A 257 8.83 7.39 17.44
C ILE A 257 10.24 7.08 17.96
N THR A 258 10.31 6.68 19.22
CA THR A 258 11.51 6.06 19.80
C THR A 258 11.24 4.57 19.91
N PHE A 259 12.14 3.75 19.38
CA PHE A 259 12.04 2.30 19.46
C PHE A 259 12.79 1.80 20.69
N GLU A 260 12.07 1.23 21.64
CA GLU A 260 12.58 0.63 22.87
C GLU A 260 12.73 -0.89 22.65
N LYS A 261 13.85 -1.47 23.05
CA LYS A 261 14.17 -2.88 22.77
C LYS A 261 13.17 -3.88 23.35
N ASP A 262 12.56 -3.55 24.48
CA ASP A 262 11.60 -4.40 25.22
C ASP A 262 10.16 -4.27 24.69
N LYS A 263 9.94 -3.44 23.67
CA LYS A 263 8.63 -3.24 23.04
C LYS A 263 8.53 -3.92 21.69
N LYS A 264 7.28 -4.25 21.32
CA LYS A 264 6.92 -4.74 19.99
C LYS A 264 6.31 -3.60 19.18
N TYR A 265 6.67 -3.52 17.91
CA TYR A 265 6.14 -2.51 17.00
C TYR A 265 5.44 -3.17 15.82
N ALA A 266 4.46 -2.47 15.25
CA ALA A 266 3.68 -2.90 14.11
C ALA A 266 3.81 -1.88 12.99
N VAL A 267 4.17 -2.35 11.79
CA VAL A 267 3.99 -1.62 10.54
C VAL A 267 2.64 -2.00 9.98
N THR A 268 1.78 -1.00 9.76
CA THR A 268 0.39 -1.23 9.37
C THR A 268 -0.02 -0.39 8.20
N PHE A 269 -0.97 -0.91 7.43
CA PHE A 269 -1.75 -0.14 6.45
C PHE A 269 -3.17 -0.01 6.97
N VAL A 270 -3.70 1.20 7.01
CA VAL A 270 -4.97 1.53 7.64
C VAL A 270 -5.88 2.20 6.64
N ARG A 271 -7.10 1.70 6.54
CA ARG A 271 -8.21 2.40 5.90
C ARG A 271 -9.04 3.04 6.99
N GLU A 272 -9.13 4.36 6.96
CA GLU A 272 -10.14 5.10 7.70
C GLU A 272 -11.40 5.16 6.82
N GLY A 273 -12.50 4.58 7.32
CA GLY A 273 -13.75 4.45 6.58
C GLY A 273 -14.27 5.81 6.09
N ALA A 274 -15.04 5.79 5.00
CA ALA A 274 -15.64 7.02 4.49
C ALA A 274 -16.59 7.64 5.52
N THR A 275 -16.19 8.79 6.05
CA THR A 275 -17.15 9.61 6.78
C THR A 275 -18.13 10.13 5.74
N SER A 276 -19.38 9.65 5.78
CA SER A 276 -20.48 10.34 5.12
C SER A 276 -20.64 11.66 5.87
N ARG A 277 -19.89 12.69 5.49
CA ARG A 277 -20.27 14.03 5.89
C ARG A 277 -21.52 14.33 5.10
N HIS A 278 -22.67 14.22 5.77
CA HIS A 278 -23.84 14.97 5.37
C HIS A 278 -23.39 16.43 5.30
N LEU A 279 -23.16 16.88 4.07
CA LEU A 279 -23.12 18.30 3.75
C LEU A 279 -24.50 18.81 4.12
N GLU A 280 -24.64 19.31 5.35
CA GLU A 280 -25.79 20.11 5.76
C GLU A 280 -25.98 21.23 4.73
N LEU A 281 -27.19 21.55 4.24
CA LEU A 281 -28.46 20.83 4.29
C LEU A 281 -29.45 21.43 3.26
N GLU A 282 -29.02 22.29 2.34
CA GLU A 282 -29.94 23.08 1.50
C GLU A 282 -29.87 22.78 -0.01
N LYS A 283 -28.90 21.99 -0.49
CA LYS A 283 -28.77 21.68 -1.93
C LYS A 283 -29.21 20.26 -2.33
N LEU A 284 -29.24 19.33 -1.36
CA LEU A 284 -29.75 17.95 -1.49
C LEU A 284 -31.23 17.84 -1.92
N VAL A 285 -31.99 18.95 -1.87
CA VAL A 285 -33.41 19.03 -2.28
C VAL A 285 -33.62 18.79 -3.79
N LYS A 286 -32.56 18.62 -4.60
CA LYS A 286 -32.65 18.39 -6.06
C LYS A 286 -32.29 16.97 -6.55
N GLY A 287 -32.13 15.98 -5.68
CA GLY A 287 -31.82 14.60 -6.07
C GLY A 287 -30.32 14.34 -6.21
N GLU A 288 -29.56 14.62 -5.16
CA GLU A 288 -28.09 14.62 -5.17
C GLU A 288 -27.47 13.24 -4.86
N THR A 289 -26.31 13.03 -5.47
CA THR A 289 -25.43 11.86 -5.35
C THR A 289 -24.56 11.93 -4.09
N ASP A 290 -24.52 10.86 -3.31
CA ASP A 290 -23.57 10.74 -2.19
C ASP A 290 -22.13 10.55 -2.71
N CYS A 291 -21.22 11.43 -2.29
CA CYS A 291 -19.78 11.28 -2.54
C CYS A 291 -19.10 10.63 -1.34
N PHE A 292 -18.38 9.54 -1.57
CA PHE A 292 -17.62 8.85 -0.52
C PHE A 292 -16.13 9.17 -0.63
N PHE A 293 -15.51 9.45 0.51
CA PHE A 293 -14.08 9.73 0.63
C PHE A 293 -13.40 8.62 1.43
N GLU A 294 -12.50 7.86 0.81
CA GLU A 294 -11.71 6.87 1.56
C GLU A 294 -10.36 7.47 1.91
N THR A 295 -9.88 7.25 3.14
CA THR A 295 -8.53 7.67 3.52
C THR A 295 -7.66 6.48 3.86
N TYR A 296 -6.49 6.39 3.24
CA TYR A 296 -5.53 5.32 3.47
C TYR A 296 -4.27 5.86 4.13
N PHE A 297 -3.76 5.11 5.11
CA PHE A 297 -2.56 5.43 5.83
C PHE A 297 -1.61 4.24 5.96
N SER A 298 -0.33 4.52 6.15
CA SER A 298 0.59 3.53 6.69
C SER A 298 1.41 4.15 7.80
N TYR A 299 1.62 3.42 8.90
CA TYR A 299 2.37 3.94 10.03
C TYR A 299 3.03 2.83 10.84
N VAL A 300 4.00 3.24 11.64
CA VAL A 300 4.68 2.40 12.64
C VAL A 300 4.18 2.81 14.02
N ILE A 301 3.74 1.83 14.82
CA ILE A 301 3.16 2.08 16.16
C ILE A 301 3.55 0.95 17.13
N PRO A 302 3.62 1.19 18.45
CA PRO A 302 3.66 0.10 19.43
C PRO A 302 2.50 -0.89 19.22
N SER A 303 2.78 -2.19 19.24
CA SER A 303 1.79 -3.23 18.92
C SER A 303 0.63 -3.28 19.92
N ASP A 304 0.86 -2.87 21.16
CA ASP A 304 -0.15 -2.78 22.23
C ASP A 304 -1.10 -1.57 22.05
N GLU A 305 -0.69 -0.56 21.30
CA GLU A 305 -1.55 0.56 20.91
C GLU A 305 -2.41 0.26 19.68
N LEU A 306 -2.10 -0.80 18.93
CA LEU A 306 -2.78 -1.10 17.67
C LEU A 306 -4.30 -1.24 17.83
N GLY A 307 -4.77 -1.88 18.91
CA GLY A 307 -6.20 -2.04 19.19
C GLY A 307 -6.94 -0.75 19.53
N LYS A 308 -6.22 0.33 19.87
CA LYS A 308 -6.82 1.67 20.10
C LYS A 308 -7.06 2.42 18.79
N HIS A 309 -6.28 2.11 17.77
CA HIS A 309 -6.32 2.80 16.47
C HIS A 309 -7.06 2.01 15.39
N CYS A 310 -7.20 0.70 15.58
CA CYS A 310 -7.81 -0.22 14.64
C CYS A 310 -9.05 -0.86 15.24
N GLY A 311 -10.09 -1.02 14.43
CA GLY A 311 -11.16 -1.97 14.75
C GLY A 311 -10.63 -3.38 14.53
N PRO A 312 -11.13 -4.12 13.52
CA PRO A 312 -10.57 -5.42 13.18
C PRO A 312 -9.17 -5.29 12.56
N VAL A 313 -8.16 -5.86 13.23
CA VAL A 313 -6.81 -6.04 12.68
C VAL A 313 -6.79 -7.30 11.82
N ARG A 314 -6.63 -7.13 10.51
CA ARG A 314 -6.44 -8.22 9.55
C ARG A 314 -4.96 -8.62 9.57
N ARG A 315 -4.69 -9.84 10.02
CA ARG A 315 -3.39 -10.49 9.87
C ARG A 315 -3.42 -11.38 8.64
N GLY A 316 -2.33 -11.41 7.90
CA GLY A 316 -2.15 -12.42 6.87
C GLY A 316 -2.25 -13.82 7.44
N SER A 317 -2.80 -14.78 6.70
CA SER A 317 -2.68 -16.18 7.12
C SER A 317 -1.21 -16.58 7.09
N MET A 318 -0.60 -16.81 8.26
CA MET A 318 0.54 -17.71 8.37
C MET A 318 -0.03 -19.11 8.13
N LYS A 319 0.11 -19.61 6.90
CA LYS A 319 -0.15 -21.03 6.61
C LYS A 319 1.08 -21.84 6.98
#